data_AF-A0A7S1QMG0-F1
#
_entry.id   AF-A0A7S1QMG0-F1
#
_cell.length_a   1.000
_cell.length_b   1.000
_cell.length_c   1.000
_cell.angle_alpha   90.00
_cell.angle_beta   90.00
_cell.angle_gamma   90.00
#
_symmetry.space_group_name_H-M   'P 1'
#
loop_
_entity.id
_entity.type
_entity.pdbx_description
1 polymer ?
#
loop_
_entity_poly.entity_id
_entity_poly.type
_entity_poly.pdbx_seq_one_letter_code
_entity_poly.pdbx_strand_id
1 'polypeptide(L)'
;MRALASAGRRPLAVHVGADGLQNTKRWTDMHLYRRVLEHAGLPPGVLRLGFVEPVVEKTKQFWRHVGRLPVAPSQVSLVTAMVDNCTRPEAKMYKISEQASRDFGMDISMARGWVSADPWHPVTITQYWAEHDMPVRCANGTGDCRSLFKQFANAWNMTRYFEEIQIRCLNLKEIIETELGAQVEDLAMLVVDAEGLDERILLSLAGSSAFEPGFVMWEKGKDWRPSTAADLLRGKGYKVGMKLGSEVNPDADAPNMIAVLGEIPEQREKEHG
;
A
#
# COMPACT_ATOMS: atom_id res chain seq x y z
N MET A 1 1.67 -18.90 6.03
CA MET A 1 3.02 -18.71 6.63
C MET A 1 3.59 -19.99 7.25
N ARG A 2 3.00 -20.54 8.32
CA ARG A 2 3.51 -21.76 8.97
C ARG A 2 3.58 -22.97 8.03
N ALA A 3 2.53 -23.22 7.23
CA ALA A 3 2.52 -24.30 6.24
C ALA A 3 3.72 -24.25 5.27
N LEU A 4 4.04 -23.06 4.73
CA LEU A 4 5.21 -22.86 3.88
C LEU A 4 6.52 -23.16 4.62
N ALA A 5 6.67 -22.66 5.85
CA ALA A 5 7.86 -22.92 6.66
C ALA A 5 8.01 -24.41 7.02
N SER A 6 6.92 -25.09 7.36
CA SER A 6 6.90 -26.55 7.62
C SER A 6 7.27 -27.38 6.39
N ALA A 7 7.00 -26.86 5.19
CA ALA A 7 7.45 -27.45 3.92
C ALA A 7 8.92 -27.12 3.58
N GLY A 8 9.69 -26.53 4.51
CA GLY A 8 11.08 -26.14 4.29
C GLY A 8 11.26 -24.87 3.44
N ARG A 9 10.18 -24.15 3.14
CA ARG A 9 10.22 -22.92 2.34
C ARG A 9 10.43 -21.69 3.21
N ARG A 10 10.77 -20.57 2.58
CA ARG A 10 10.93 -19.25 3.26
C ARG A 10 9.77 -18.33 2.90
N PRO A 11 8.75 -18.20 3.77
CA PRO A 11 7.59 -17.36 3.52
C PRO A 11 8.01 -15.92 3.19
N LEU A 12 7.31 -15.31 2.23
CA LEU A 12 7.51 -13.93 1.82
C LEU A 12 6.22 -13.12 2.06
N ALA A 13 6.34 -11.96 2.71
CA ALA A 13 5.29 -10.94 2.71
C ALA A 13 5.70 -9.80 1.80
N VAL A 14 4.84 -9.42 0.85
CA VAL A 14 5.10 -8.30 -0.07
C VAL A 14 4.13 -7.16 0.21
N HIS A 15 4.65 -5.93 0.27
CA HIS A 15 3.89 -4.68 0.26
C HIS A 15 4.21 -3.89 -1.00
N VAL A 16 3.20 -3.58 -1.80
CA VAL A 16 3.32 -2.61 -2.88
C VAL A 16 2.73 -1.29 -2.42
N GLY A 17 3.51 -0.20 -2.48
CA GLY A 17 3.08 1.12 -2.05
C GLY A 17 3.31 1.39 -0.56
N ALA A 18 4.51 1.07 -0.07
CA ALA A 18 4.78 1.08 1.36
C ALA A 18 4.73 2.47 2.04
N ASP A 19 4.67 3.57 1.27
CA ASP A 19 4.63 4.97 1.74
C ASP A 19 5.63 5.29 2.87
N GLY A 20 6.85 4.78 2.75
CA GLY A 20 7.87 4.94 3.79
C GLY A 20 7.55 4.28 5.15
N LEU A 21 6.57 3.38 5.21
CA LEU A 21 6.06 2.68 6.40
C LEU A 21 5.65 3.61 7.55
N GLN A 22 5.07 4.75 7.20
CA GLN A 22 4.75 5.79 8.18
C GLN A 22 3.37 5.66 8.81
N ASN A 23 2.46 4.89 8.20
CA ASN A 23 1.09 4.78 8.67
C ASN A 23 1.01 3.95 9.95
N THR A 24 0.65 4.60 11.06
CA THR A 24 0.51 3.94 12.36
C THR A 24 -0.93 3.57 12.66
N LYS A 25 -1.87 3.78 11.73
CA LYS A 25 -3.26 3.37 11.93
C LYS A 25 -3.34 1.86 12.11
N ARG A 26 -4.36 1.41 12.84
CA ARG A 26 -4.60 -0.01 13.09
C ARG A 26 -4.68 -0.74 11.74
N TRP A 27 -3.91 -1.81 11.61
CA TRP A 27 -3.84 -2.68 10.43
C TRP A 27 -3.30 -2.03 9.15
N THR A 28 -2.53 -0.97 9.29
CA THR A 28 -1.68 -0.41 8.24
C THR A 28 -0.22 -0.53 8.65
N ASP A 29 0.70 -0.46 7.68
CA ASP A 29 2.17 -0.54 7.81
C ASP A 29 2.65 -1.21 9.11
N MET A 30 3.13 -0.41 10.06
CA MET A 30 3.79 -0.84 11.28
C MET A 30 2.89 -1.72 12.16
N HIS A 31 1.62 -1.35 12.30
CA HIS A 31 0.69 -2.15 13.10
C HIS A 31 0.40 -3.48 12.41
N LEU A 32 0.17 -3.47 11.08
CA LEU A 32 -0.07 -4.68 10.31
C LEU A 32 1.10 -5.65 10.44
N TYR A 33 2.32 -5.20 10.16
CA TYR A 33 3.49 -6.07 10.23
C TYR A 33 3.78 -6.55 11.64
N ARG A 34 3.59 -5.71 12.67
CA ARG A 34 3.72 -6.16 14.06
C ARG A 34 2.75 -7.30 14.36
N ARG A 35 1.46 -7.15 13.98
CA ARG A 35 0.46 -8.21 14.19
C ARG A 35 0.79 -9.48 13.42
N VAL A 36 1.17 -9.35 12.16
CA VAL A 36 1.55 -10.49 11.31
C VAL A 36 2.75 -11.22 11.92
N LEU A 37 3.78 -10.49 12.36
CA LEU A 37 4.97 -11.07 12.98
C LEU A 37 4.67 -11.74 14.32
N GLU A 38 3.84 -11.12 15.16
CA GLU A 38 3.36 -11.70 16.44
C GLU A 38 2.62 -13.02 16.22
N HIS A 39 1.75 -13.09 15.21
CA HIS A 39 0.86 -14.25 14.99
C HIS A 39 1.43 -15.29 14.02
N ALA A 40 2.49 -14.95 13.27
CA ALA A 40 3.12 -15.87 12.33
C ALA A 40 3.66 -17.11 13.05
N GLY A 41 4.11 -16.97 14.30
CA GLY A 41 4.68 -18.07 15.08
C GLY A 41 5.90 -18.68 14.40
N LEU A 42 6.62 -17.88 13.59
CA LEU A 42 7.80 -18.31 12.86
C LEU A 42 9.07 -17.98 13.65
N PRO A 43 10.11 -18.83 13.59
CA PRO A 43 11.42 -18.48 14.13
C PRO A 43 11.97 -17.19 13.51
N PRO A 44 12.80 -16.42 14.24
CA PRO A 44 13.53 -15.28 13.68
C PRO A 44 14.30 -15.68 12.41
N GLY A 45 14.35 -14.81 11.39
CA GLY A 45 15.06 -15.07 10.13
C GLY A 45 14.28 -15.85 9.07
N VAL A 46 13.16 -16.51 9.43
CA VAL A 46 12.40 -17.36 8.49
C VAL A 46 11.54 -16.54 7.53
N LEU A 47 10.81 -15.54 8.04
CA LEU A 47 9.98 -14.66 7.22
C LEU A 47 10.85 -13.61 6.51
N ARG A 48 10.65 -13.44 5.20
CA ARG A 48 11.19 -12.33 4.42
C ARG A 48 10.11 -11.28 4.20
N LEU A 49 10.50 -10.01 4.24
CA LEU A 49 9.62 -8.87 3.93
C LEU A 49 10.15 -8.15 2.69
N GLY A 50 9.33 -8.08 1.64
CA GLY A 50 9.60 -7.27 0.46
C GLY A 50 8.68 -6.06 0.43
N PHE A 51 9.25 -4.88 0.21
CA PHE A 51 8.50 -3.64 0.08
C PHE A 51 8.82 -3.00 -1.25
N VAL A 52 7.80 -2.40 -1.88
CA VAL A 52 7.95 -1.65 -3.13
C VAL A 52 7.49 -0.21 -2.89
N GLU A 53 8.34 0.73 -3.25
CA GLU A 53 8.12 2.17 -3.07
C GLU A 53 8.56 2.91 -4.34
N PRO A 54 7.65 3.56 -5.09
CA PRO A 54 8.03 4.28 -6.30
C PRO A 54 8.86 5.55 -6.03
N VAL A 55 8.76 6.16 -4.85
CA VAL A 55 9.38 7.45 -4.54
C VAL A 55 10.70 7.26 -3.78
N VAL A 56 11.82 7.43 -4.50
CA VAL A 56 13.17 7.22 -3.96
C VAL A 56 13.45 8.06 -2.71
N GLU A 57 12.89 9.27 -2.62
CA GLU A 57 13.05 10.20 -1.51
C GLU A 57 12.52 9.63 -0.17
N LYS A 58 11.57 8.68 -0.22
CA LYS A 58 11.03 8.01 0.97
C LYS A 58 11.93 6.90 1.52
N THR A 59 12.93 6.46 0.76
CA THR A 59 13.85 5.36 1.16
C THR A 59 14.46 5.60 2.54
N LYS A 60 14.90 6.83 2.84
CA LYS A 60 15.49 7.16 4.13
C LYS A 60 14.49 7.04 5.29
N GLN A 61 13.25 7.45 5.06
CA GLN A 61 12.18 7.35 6.04
C GLN A 61 11.78 5.89 6.26
N PHE A 62 11.63 5.13 5.17
CA PHE A 62 11.37 3.69 5.19
C PHE A 62 12.35 2.96 6.11
N TRP A 63 13.66 3.12 5.90
CA TRP A 63 14.67 2.41 6.71
C TRP A 63 14.68 2.83 8.19
N ARG A 64 14.33 4.08 8.50
CA ARG A 64 14.14 4.51 9.90
C ARG A 64 12.98 3.77 10.56
N HIS A 65 11.90 3.49 9.83
CA HIS A 65 10.74 2.77 10.35
C HIS A 65 10.94 1.25 10.38
N VAL A 66 11.71 0.68 9.45
CA VAL A 66 12.14 -0.72 9.53
C VAL A 66 12.83 -1.03 10.85
N GLY A 67 13.64 -0.11 11.38
CA GLY A 67 14.27 -0.26 12.71
C GLY A 67 13.29 -0.37 13.89
N ARG A 68 11.99 -0.14 13.68
CA ARG A 68 10.93 -0.30 14.69
C ARG A 68 10.14 -1.60 14.53
N LEU A 69 10.39 -2.37 13.47
CA LEU A 69 9.77 -3.68 13.27
C LEU A 69 10.52 -4.75 14.07
N PRO A 70 9.84 -5.78 14.58
CA PRO A 70 10.50 -6.88 15.29
C PRO A 70 11.12 -7.90 14.31
N VAL A 71 11.91 -7.42 13.35
CA VAL A 71 12.69 -8.23 12.39
C VAL A 71 14.10 -7.67 12.21
N ALA A 72 15.05 -8.52 11.84
CA ALA A 72 16.36 -8.04 11.45
C ALA A 72 16.28 -7.28 10.12
N PRO A 73 17.00 -6.15 9.95
CA PRO A 73 17.03 -5.42 8.68
C PRO A 73 17.43 -6.27 7.47
N SER A 74 18.25 -7.31 7.67
CA SER A 74 18.65 -8.26 6.63
C SER A 74 17.51 -9.16 6.12
N GLN A 75 16.35 -9.15 6.78
CA GLN A 75 15.14 -9.85 6.31
C GLN A 75 14.25 -8.95 5.46
N VAL A 76 14.61 -7.68 5.31
CA VAL A 76 13.82 -6.65 4.64
C VAL A 76 14.51 -6.26 3.35
N SER A 77 13.76 -6.29 2.26
CA SER A 77 14.17 -5.77 0.96
C SER A 77 13.25 -4.61 0.57
N LEU A 78 13.85 -3.55 0.02
CA LEU A 78 13.13 -2.43 -0.58
C LEU A 78 13.45 -2.38 -2.06
N VAL A 79 12.42 -2.36 -2.90
CA VAL A 79 12.54 -2.18 -4.34
C VAL A 79 11.96 -0.81 -4.71
N THR A 80 12.77 0.03 -5.37
CA THR A 80 12.30 1.32 -5.86
C THR A 80 11.74 1.17 -7.27
N ALA A 81 10.43 0.98 -7.36
CA ALA A 81 9.72 0.81 -8.61
C ALA A 81 8.22 1.11 -8.42
N MET A 82 7.52 1.37 -9.53
CA MET A 82 6.08 1.19 -9.59
C MET A 82 5.78 -0.26 -10.01
N VAL A 83 4.66 -0.78 -9.53
CA VAL A 83 4.19 -2.12 -9.92
C VAL A 83 2.97 -1.96 -10.82
N ASP A 84 3.01 -2.57 -11.98
CA ASP A 84 1.91 -2.59 -12.93
C ASP A 84 2.05 -3.78 -13.90
N ASN A 85 1.16 -3.92 -14.88
CA ASN A 85 1.36 -4.76 -16.06
C ASN A 85 2.30 -4.06 -17.06
N CYS A 86 3.56 -3.87 -16.64
CA CYS A 86 4.56 -3.07 -17.32
C CYS A 86 4.94 -3.70 -18.67
N THR A 87 4.69 -2.97 -19.76
CA THR A 87 5.15 -3.32 -21.12
C THR A 87 6.41 -2.56 -21.53
N ARG A 88 6.83 -1.61 -20.69
CA ARG A 88 8.00 -0.75 -20.86
C ARG A 88 8.77 -0.73 -19.54
N PRO A 89 10.10 -0.50 -19.57
CA PRO A 89 10.93 -0.48 -18.36
C PRO A 89 10.62 0.71 -17.44
N GLU A 90 9.96 1.75 -17.97
CA GLU A 90 9.59 2.95 -17.25
C GLU A 90 8.13 3.30 -17.54
N ALA A 91 7.45 3.87 -16.56
CA ALA A 91 6.14 4.44 -16.70
C ALA A 91 5.99 5.71 -15.84
N LYS A 92 4.93 6.45 -16.14
CA LYS A 92 4.67 7.77 -15.59
C LYS A 92 3.86 7.66 -14.30
N MET A 93 4.28 8.42 -13.29
CA MET A 93 3.44 8.75 -12.15
C MET A 93 3.36 10.26 -11.98
N TYR A 94 2.39 10.72 -11.20
CA TYR A 94 2.08 12.13 -11.02
C TYR A 94 2.09 12.47 -9.53
N LYS A 95 2.76 13.57 -9.17
CA LYS A 95 2.79 14.12 -7.81
C LYS A 95 2.63 15.63 -7.81
N ILE A 96 2.36 16.20 -6.65
CA ILE A 96 2.33 17.65 -6.49
C ILE A 96 3.76 18.19 -6.48
N SER A 97 4.04 19.17 -7.33
CA SER A 97 5.33 19.85 -7.43
C SER A 97 5.56 20.79 -6.25
N GLU A 98 6.83 21.04 -5.96
CA GLU A 98 7.22 22.01 -4.93
C GLU A 98 6.74 23.44 -5.23
N GLN A 99 6.40 23.75 -6.48
CA GLN A 99 5.91 25.07 -6.86
C GLN A 99 4.59 25.40 -6.16
N ALA A 100 3.74 24.41 -5.86
CA ALA A 100 2.51 24.64 -5.11
C ALA A 100 2.80 25.20 -3.71
N SER A 101 3.81 24.64 -3.02
CA SER A 101 4.24 25.16 -1.72
C SER A 101 4.76 26.59 -1.81
N ARG A 102 5.52 26.90 -2.86
CA ARG A 102 6.10 28.24 -3.06
C ARG A 102 5.03 29.29 -3.35
N ASP A 103 4.08 28.97 -4.22
CA ASP A 103 3.06 29.94 -4.67
C ASP A 103 1.96 30.18 -3.63
N PHE A 104 1.62 29.16 -2.83
CA PHE A 104 0.55 29.26 -1.83
C PHE A 104 1.05 29.42 -0.38
N GLY A 105 2.36 29.36 -0.12
CA GLY A 105 2.93 29.58 1.22
C GLY A 105 2.65 28.46 2.23
N MET A 106 2.34 27.26 1.76
CA MET A 106 1.96 26.09 2.58
C MET A 106 2.99 24.96 2.46
N ASP A 107 3.16 24.19 3.53
CA ASP A 107 3.95 22.97 3.54
C ASP A 107 3.06 21.76 3.21
N ILE A 108 3.13 21.33 1.95
CA ILE A 108 2.44 20.15 1.44
C ILE A 108 3.34 18.92 1.40
N SER A 109 4.39 18.84 2.23
CA SER A 109 5.34 17.70 2.24
C SER A 109 4.65 16.34 2.34
N MET A 110 3.53 16.25 3.09
CA MET A 110 2.69 15.04 3.19
C MET A 110 2.18 14.61 1.81
N ALA A 111 1.73 15.56 1.01
CA ALA A 111 1.18 15.33 -0.32
C ALA A 111 2.27 15.16 -1.40
N ARG A 112 3.47 15.72 -1.19
CA ARG A 112 4.61 15.61 -2.14
C ARG A 112 5.14 14.19 -2.26
N GLY A 113 5.14 13.43 -1.16
CA GLY A 113 5.57 12.03 -1.18
C GLY A 113 4.55 11.14 -1.91
N TRP A 114 3.30 11.58 -1.99
CA TRP A 114 2.23 10.81 -2.59
C TRP A 114 2.30 10.89 -4.12
N VAL A 115 2.23 9.74 -4.78
CA VAL A 115 2.29 9.60 -6.24
C VAL A 115 1.16 8.69 -6.71
N SER A 116 0.62 8.98 -7.88
CA SER A 116 -0.41 8.15 -8.52
C SER A 116 -0.06 7.88 -9.97
N ALA A 117 -0.46 6.72 -10.49
CA ALA A 117 -0.39 6.42 -11.92
C ALA A 117 -1.52 7.08 -12.74
N ASP A 118 -2.63 7.45 -12.09
CA ASP A 118 -3.69 8.26 -12.69
C ASP A 118 -3.36 9.76 -12.54
N PRO A 119 -3.23 10.53 -13.64
CA PRO A 119 -2.95 11.97 -13.60
C PRO A 119 -4.02 12.81 -12.92
N TRP A 120 -5.27 12.33 -12.85
CA TRP A 120 -6.37 13.02 -12.21
C TRP A 120 -6.52 12.67 -10.73
N HIS A 121 -5.91 11.59 -10.27
CA HIS A 121 -6.00 11.21 -8.86
C HIS A 121 -5.37 12.27 -7.92
N PRO A 122 -4.20 12.87 -8.20
CA PRO A 122 -3.68 13.99 -7.40
C PRO A 122 -4.64 15.19 -7.30
N VAL A 123 -5.37 15.50 -8.39
CA VAL A 123 -6.39 16.57 -8.42
C VAL A 123 -7.51 16.23 -7.44
N THR A 124 -8.11 15.05 -7.61
CA THR A 124 -9.29 14.64 -6.84
C THR A 124 -8.97 14.43 -5.36
N ILE A 125 -7.80 13.88 -5.03
CA ILE A 125 -7.41 13.68 -3.63
C ILE A 125 -7.08 15.00 -2.94
N THR A 126 -6.47 15.96 -3.64
CA THR A 126 -6.21 17.31 -3.12
C THR A 126 -7.51 18.02 -2.77
N GLN A 127 -8.52 17.95 -3.65
CA GLN A 127 -9.85 18.51 -3.42
C GLN A 127 -10.54 17.83 -2.24
N TYR A 128 -10.54 16.50 -2.21
CA TYR A 128 -11.09 15.73 -1.11
C TYR A 128 -10.45 16.09 0.24
N TRP A 129 -9.12 16.18 0.30
CA TRP A 129 -8.40 16.58 1.51
C TRP A 129 -8.73 18.00 1.95
N ALA A 130 -8.97 18.92 1.02
CA ALA A 130 -9.34 20.29 1.32
C ALA A 130 -10.77 20.38 1.89
N GLU A 131 -11.70 19.59 1.35
CA GLU A 131 -13.08 19.48 1.86
C GLU A 131 -13.14 18.84 3.25
N HIS A 132 -12.25 17.88 3.52
CA HIS A 132 -12.18 17.15 4.79
C HIS A 132 -11.20 17.76 5.78
N ASP A 133 -10.80 19.01 5.57
CA ASP A 133 -10.06 19.80 6.54
C ASP A 133 -8.73 19.16 7.00
N MET A 134 -8.06 18.43 6.09
CA MET A 134 -6.80 17.75 6.35
C MET A 134 -5.76 18.70 6.96
N PRO A 135 -4.97 18.24 7.94
CA PRO A 135 -3.97 19.07 8.58
C PRO A 135 -2.82 19.38 7.62
N VAL A 136 -2.70 20.64 7.21
CA VAL A 136 -1.60 21.18 6.39
C VAL A 136 -0.84 22.21 7.21
N ARG A 137 0.49 22.17 7.14
CA ARG A 137 1.36 23.10 7.88
C ARG A 137 1.66 24.33 7.03
N CYS A 138 2.00 25.43 7.69
CA CYS A 138 2.56 26.59 7.00
C CYS A 138 4.04 26.41 6.76
N ALA A 139 4.53 26.82 5.59
CA ALA A 139 5.96 26.76 5.27
C ALA A 139 6.80 27.57 6.27
N ASN A 140 6.26 28.69 6.77
CA ASN A 140 6.90 29.56 7.76
C ASN A 140 6.40 29.33 9.20
N GLY A 141 5.60 28.29 9.45
CA GLY A 141 5.07 27.96 10.78
C GLY A 141 3.96 28.88 11.33
N THR A 142 3.59 29.94 10.62
CA THR A 142 2.54 30.90 11.01
C THR A 142 1.52 31.11 9.89
N GLY A 143 0.23 31.27 10.24
CA GLY A 143 -0.85 31.62 9.30
C GLY A 143 -1.98 30.60 9.22
N ASP A 144 -2.96 30.86 8.35
CA ASP A 144 -4.09 29.97 8.07
C ASP A 144 -3.81 29.10 6.83
N CYS A 145 -3.00 28.07 7.01
CA CYS A 145 -2.61 27.20 5.90
C CYS A 145 -3.69 26.22 5.46
N ARG A 146 -4.75 26.05 6.25
CA ARG A 146 -5.94 25.34 5.81
C ARG A 146 -6.67 26.15 4.74
N SER A 147 -6.84 27.46 4.94
CA SER A 147 -7.40 28.34 3.90
C SER A 147 -6.52 28.38 2.65
N LEU A 148 -5.19 28.45 2.80
CA LEU A 148 -4.27 28.43 1.66
C LEU A 148 -4.34 27.10 0.89
N PHE A 149 -4.46 25.96 1.58
CA PHE A 149 -4.66 24.67 0.94
C PHE A 149 -6.01 24.59 0.19
N LYS A 150 -7.09 25.15 0.76
CA LYS A 150 -8.38 25.29 0.06
C LYS A 150 -8.28 26.18 -1.17
N GLN A 151 -7.49 27.25 -1.13
CA GLN A 151 -7.24 28.10 -2.30
C GLN A 151 -6.49 27.33 -3.39
N PHE A 152 -5.50 26.53 -3.03
CA PHE A 152 -4.80 25.64 -3.96
C PHE A 152 -5.75 24.61 -4.59
N ALA A 153 -6.51 23.90 -3.76
CA ALA A 153 -7.45 22.86 -4.20
C ALA A 153 -8.54 23.37 -5.15
N ASN A 154 -8.88 24.66 -5.05
CA ASN A 154 -9.87 25.33 -5.89
C ASN A 154 -9.25 26.21 -6.99
N ALA A 155 -7.94 26.18 -7.17
CA ALA A 155 -7.29 26.97 -8.21
C ALA A 155 -7.70 26.45 -9.60
N TRP A 156 -8.19 27.35 -10.46
CA TRP A 156 -8.64 27.01 -11.82
C TRP A 156 -7.55 26.33 -12.68
N ASN A 157 -6.29 26.57 -12.35
CA ASN A 157 -5.11 26.01 -13.00
C ASN A 157 -4.34 25.04 -12.10
N MET A 158 -4.99 24.40 -11.11
CA MET A 158 -4.35 23.48 -10.17
C MET A 158 -3.50 22.42 -10.88
N THR A 159 -3.92 21.96 -12.07
CA THR A 159 -3.19 20.95 -12.85
C THR A 159 -1.76 21.34 -13.19
N ARG A 160 -1.41 22.64 -13.25
CA ARG A 160 -0.03 23.11 -13.49
C ARG A 160 0.94 22.76 -12.37
N TYR A 161 0.41 22.40 -11.21
CA TYR A 161 1.17 22.03 -10.02
C TYR A 161 1.35 20.54 -9.86
N PHE A 162 0.86 19.71 -10.79
CA PHE A 162 1.21 18.31 -10.82
C PHE A 162 2.31 18.09 -11.83
N GLU A 163 3.38 17.45 -11.39
CA GLU A 163 4.50 17.08 -12.24
C GLU A 163 4.46 15.59 -12.54
N GLU A 164 4.84 15.27 -13.77
CA GLU A 164 5.07 13.91 -14.22
C GLU A 164 6.48 13.48 -13.82
N ILE A 165 6.60 12.30 -13.23
CA ILE A 165 7.87 11.65 -12.93
C ILE A 165 7.94 10.32 -13.68
N GLN A 166 9.12 9.98 -14.18
CA GLN A 166 9.40 8.67 -14.77
C GLN A 166 9.90 7.73 -13.68
N ILE A 167 9.25 6.59 -13.54
CA ILE A 167 9.55 5.58 -12.53
C ILE A 167 9.80 4.24 -13.21
N ARG A 168 10.80 3.50 -12.71
CA ARG A 168 11.03 2.10 -13.12
C ARG A 168 9.75 1.30 -12.91
N CYS A 169 9.28 0.63 -13.95
CA CYS A 169 8.04 -0.15 -13.92
C CYS A 169 8.39 -1.64 -13.92
N LEU A 170 7.86 -2.39 -12.97
CA LEU A 170 8.02 -3.85 -12.89
C LEU A 170 6.68 -4.56 -12.71
N ASN A 171 6.58 -5.78 -13.24
CA ASN A 171 5.47 -6.66 -12.93
C ASN A 171 5.63 -7.24 -11.53
N LEU A 172 4.52 -7.50 -10.82
CA LEU A 172 4.57 -8.06 -9.46
C LEU A 172 5.32 -9.41 -9.42
N LYS A 173 5.18 -10.22 -10.47
CA LYS A 173 5.94 -11.47 -10.62
C LYS A 173 7.46 -11.21 -10.66
N GLU A 174 7.90 -10.22 -11.44
CA GLU A 174 9.32 -9.87 -11.57
C GLU A 174 9.89 -9.33 -10.26
N ILE A 175 9.11 -8.54 -9.51
CA ILE A 175 9.47 -8.13 -8.15
C ILE A 175 9.75 -9.36 -7.28
N ILE A 176 8.82 -10.31 -7.22
CA ILE A 176 8.93 -11.50 -6.38
C ILE A 176 10.13 -12.36 -6.81
N GLU A 177 10.22 -12.68 -8.09
CA GLU A 177 11.16 -13.68 -8.59
C GLU A 177 12.57 -13.14 -8.78
N THR A 178 12.69 -11.91 -9.28
CA THR A 178 13.98 -11.32 -9.64
C THR A 178 14.52 -10.42 -8.53
N GLU A 179 13.74 -9.45 -8.07
CA GLU A 179 14.23 -8.46 -7.11
C GLU A 179 14.29 -9.01 -5.67
N LEU A 180 13.34 -9.88 -5.31
CA LEU A 180 13.24 -10.48 -3.98
C LEU A 180 13.81 -11.91 -3.90
N GLY A 181 14.18 -12.50 -5.04
CA GLY A 181 14.77 -13.84 -5.12
C GLY A 181 13.88 -14.91 -4.48
N ALA A 182 12.58 -14.88 -4.74
CA ALA A 182 11.58 -15.80 -4.22
C ALA A 182 10.83 -16.50 -5.36
N GLN A 183 9.92 -17.39 -5.04
CA GLN A 183 8.93 -17.88 -5.99
C GLN A 183 7.54 -17.32 -5.62
N VAL A 184 6.62 -17.25 -6.58
CA VAL A 184 5.25 -16.79 -6.30
C VAL A 184 4.57 -17.66 -5.23
N GLU A 185 4.88 -18.95 -5.20
CA GLU A 185 4.34 -19.88 -4.20
C GLU A 185 4.96 -19.69 -2.80
N ASP A 186 6.05 -18.90 -2.65
CA ASP A 186 6.56 -18.49 -1.35
C ASP A 186 5.75 -17.31 -0.77
N LEU A 187 4.93 -16.65 -1.58
CA LEU A 187 4.13 -15.51 -1.17
C LEU A 187 3.10 -15.95 -0.15
N ALA A 188 3.32 -15.54 1.09
CA ALA A 188 2.44 -15.85 2.21
C ALA A 188 1.47 -14.72 2.53
N MET A 189 1.80 -13.50 2.11
CA MET A 189 1.03 -12.29 2.33
C MET A 189 1.28 -11.28 1.21
N LEU A 190 0.23 -10.64 0.72
CA LEU A 190 0.30 -9.52 -0.23
C LEU A 190 -0.51 -8.33 0.28
N VAL A 191 0.09 -7.15 0.28
CA VAL A 191 -0.59 -5.86 0.48
C VAL A 191 -0.35 -5.01 -0.74
N VAL A 192 -1.41 -4.41 -1.27
CA VAL A 192 -1.34 -3.46 -2.37
C VAL A 192 -2.02 -2.17 -1.94
N ASP A 193 -1.25 -1.09 -1.95
CA ASP A 193 -1.69 0.29 -1.68
C ASP A 193 -1.05 1.18 -2.75
N ALA A 194 -1.49 0.98 -3.99
CA ALA A 194 -0.80 1.48 -5.18
C ALA A 194 -1.54 2.62 -5.88
N GLU A 195 -2.39 3.32 -5.12
CA GLU A 195 -3.02 4.58 -5.48
C GLU A 195 -3.70 4.55 -6.87
N GLY A 196 -4.59 3.57 -7.04
CA GLY A 196 -5.40 3.40 -8.26
C GLY A 196 -4.96 2.23 -9.14
N LEU A 197 -3.91 1.50 -8.75
CA LEU A 197 -3.44 0.30 -9.46
C LEU A 197 -3.74 -1.01 -8.74
N ASP A 198 -4.38 -0.93 -7.58
CA ASP A 198 -4.52 -1.98 -6.57
C ASP A 198 -5.07 -3.29 -7.13
N GLU A 199 -6.27 -3.23 -7.72
CA GLU A 199 -6.89 -4.41 -8.32
C GLU A 199 -6.12 -4.94 -9.52
N ARG A 200 -5.56 -4.06 -10.35
CA ARG A 200 -4.83 -4.47 -11.55
C ARG A 200 -3.56 -5.24 -11.19
N ILE A 201 -2.82 -4.77 -10.19
CA ILE A 201 -1.64 -5.44 -9.65
C ILE A 201 -2.04 -6.81 -9.07
N LEU A 202 -3.09 -6.86 -8.25
CA LEU A 202 -3.58 -8.11 -7.67
C LEU A 202 -4.00 -9.12 -8.74
N LEU A 203 -4.79 -8.70 -9.73
CA LEU A 203 -5.28 -9.56 -10.80
C LEU A 203 -4.16 -10.13 -11.68
N SER A 204 -3.02 -9.45 -11.79
CA SER A 204 -1.85 -9.93 -12.55
C SER A 204 -1.30 -11.26 -12.05
N LEU A 205 -1.46 -11.57 -10.76
CA LEU A 205 -1.07 -12.84 -10.15
C LEU A 205 -2.24 -13.71 -9.74
N ALA A 206 -3.38 -13.11 -9.38
CA ALA A 206 -4.49 -13.85 -8.79
C ALA A 206 -5.07 -14.94 -9.70
N GLY A 207 -4.91 -14.85 -11.02
CA GLY A 207 -5.30 -15.91 -11.96
C GLY A 207 -4.36 -17.13 -11.99
N SER A 208 -3.14 -17.02 -11.46
CA SER A 208 -2.15 -18.11 -11.45
C SER A 208 -2.49 -19.18 -10.41
N SER A 209 -2.23 -20.46 -10.71
CA SER A 209 -2.32 -21.54 -9.72
C SER A 209 -1.25 -21.43 -8.63
N ALA A 210 -0.14 -20.74 -8.90
CA ALA A 210 0.92 -20.48 -7.94
C ALA A 210 0.51 -19.44 -6.87
N PHE A 211 -0.53 -18.65 -7.13
CA PHE A 211 -0.97 -17.59 -6.23
C PHE A 211 -1.92 -18.14 -5.16
N GLU A 212 -1.36 -18.42 -3.99
CA GLU A 212 -2.07 -18.91 -2.81
C GLU A 212 -1.60 -18.25 -1.48
N PRO A 213 -1.43 -16.91 -1.41
CA PRO A 213 -1.09 -16.26 -0.14
C PRO A 213 -2.19 -16.44 0.90
N GLY A 214 -1.81 -16.68 2.16
CA GLY A 214 -2.78 -16.81 3.26
C GLY A 214 -3.54 -15.52 3.58
N PHE A 215 -2.99 -14.37 3.19
CA PHE A 215 -3.55 -13.04 3.43
C PHE A 215 -3.31 -12.13 2.23
N VAL A 216 -4.36 -11.44 1.79
CA VAL A 216 -4.30 -10.39 0.76
C VAL A 216 -5.06 -9.16 1.27
N MET A 217 -4.48 -7.98 1.09
CA MET A 217 -5.15 -6.70 1.35
C MET A 217 -4.94 -5.77 0.16
N TRP A 218 -5.98 -5.04 -0.24
CA TRP A 218 -5.90 -4.03 -1.31
C TRP A 218 -6.90 -2.90 -1.09
N GLU A 219 -6.62 -1.72 -1.61
CA GLU A 219 -7.61 -0.64 -1.64
C GLU A 219 -8.64 -0.85 -2.76
N LYS A 220 -9.93 -0.82 -2.41
CA LYS A 220 -11.01 -0.84 -3.39
C LYS A 220 -11.07 0.54 -4.04
N GLY A 221 -11.05 0.57 -5.38
CA GLY A 221 -11.25 1.81 -6.13
C GLY A 221 -12.57 2.50 -5.77
N LYS A 222 -12.61 3.84 -5.87
CA LYS A 222 -13.76 4.68 -5.52
C LYS A 222 -15.05 4.35 -6.29
N ASP A 223 -14.91 3.69 -7.44
CA ASP A 223 -16.05 3.12 -8.15
C ASP A 223 -16.49 1.86 -7.41
N TRP A 224 -17.55 1.99 -6.61
CA TRP A 224 -18.24 0.96 -5.82
C TRP A 224 -18.72 -0.29 -6.60
N ARG A 225 -18.28 -0.46 -7.85
CA ARG A 225 -18.53 -1.64 -8.68
C ARG A 225 -18.07 -2.91 -7.97
N PRO A 226 -18.66 -4.07 -8.32
CA PRO A 226 -18.18 -5.36 -7.87
C PRO A 226 -16.69 -5.50 -8.19
N SER A 227 -15.89 -5.77 -7.16
CA SER A 227 -14.45 -5.97 -7.30
C SER A 227 -14.19 -7.29 -8.02
N THR A 228 -13.62 -7.24 -9.22
CA THR A 228 -13.29 -8.46 -9.97
C THR A 228 -12.26 -9.30 -9.21
N ALA A 229 -11.36 -8.63 -8.48
CA ALA A 229 -10.41 -9.30 -7.60
C ALA A 229 -11.11 -10.03 -6.44
N ALA A 230 -12.13 -9.41 -5.82
CA ALA A 230 -12.90 -10.06 -4.76
C ALA A 230 -13.58 -11.34 -5.24
N ASP A 231 -14.24 -11.31 -6.40
CA ASP A 231 -14.95 -12.48 -6.93
C ASP A 231 -13.99 -13.59 -7.34
N LEU A 232 -12.86 -13.24 -7.94
CA LEU A 232 -11.80 -14.19 -8.27
C LEU A 232 -11.24 -14.88 -7.01
N LEU A 233 -10.97 -14.10 -5.95
CA LEU A 233 -10.46 -14.64 -4.68
C LEU A 233 -11.52 -15.50 -3.97
N ARG A 234 -12.80 -15.12 -3.99
CA ARG A 234 -13.88 -15.98 -3.49
C ARG A 234 -13.96 -17.30 -4.24
N GLY A 235 -13.82 -17.27 -5.57
CA GLY A 235 -13.77 -18.48 -6.42
C GLY A 235 -12.60 -19.41 -6.08
N LYS A 236 -11.52 -18.86 -5.49
CA LYS A 236 -10.37 -19.60 -4.96
C LYS A 236 -10.52 -20.03 -3.49
N GLY A 237 -11.69 -19.83 -2.88
CA GLY A 237 -11.97 -20.24 -1.50
C GLY A 237 -11.55 -19.24 -0.42
N TYR A 238 -11.17 -18.02 -0.79
CA TYR A 238 -10.89 -16.98 0.20
C TYR A 238 -12.19 -16.45 0.82
N LYS A 239 -12.12 -16.14 2.12
CA LYS A 239 -13.12 -15.28 2.77
C LYS A 239 -12.75 -13.82 2.48
N VAL A 240 -13.62 -13.10 1.77
CA VAL A 240 -13.37 -11.73 1.31
C VAL A 240 -14.39 -10.75 1.88
N GLY A 241 -13.94 -9.63 2.43
CA GLY A 241 -14.82 -8.53 2.86
C GLY A 241 -14.08 -7.21 3.10
N MET A 242 -14.85 -6.16 3.42
CA MET A 242 -14.34 -4.82 3.73
C MET A 242 -13.99 -4.72 5.21
N LYS A 243 -13.01 -3.90 5.56
CA LYS A 243 -12.51 -3.83 6.93
C LYS A 243 -13.07 -2.63 7.71
N LEU A 244 -13.83 -2.87 8.78
CA LEU A 244 -14.08 -1.87 9.84
C LEU A 244 -13.30 -2.28 11.10
N GLY A 245 -12.18 -1.62 11.38
CA GLY A 245 -11.44 -1.85 12.64
C GLY A 245 -10.82 -3.25 12.75
N SER A 246 -11.47 -4.18 13.46
CA SER A 246 -11.06 -5.59 13.65
C SER A 246 -11.97 -6.61 12.96
N GLU A 247 -13.01 -6.16 12.25
CA GLU A 247 -13.96 -7.07 11.63
C GLU A 247 -13.89 -6.97 10.10
N VAL A 248 -13.88 -8.13 9.45
CA VAL A 248 -14.15 -8.25 8.02
C VAL A 248 -15.66 -8.23 7.88
N ASN A 249 -16.20 -7.07 7.57
CA ASN A 249 -17.61 -6.86 7.32
C ASN A 249 -17.80 -6.65 5.80
N PRO A 250 -18.47 -7.59 5.10
CA PRO A 250 -18.71 -7.45 3.66
C PRO A 250 -19.56 -6.25 3.27
N ASP A 251 -20.24 -5.60 4.24
CA ASP A 251 -21.14 -4.45 4.06
C ASP A 251 -20.54 -3.13 4.60
N ALA A 252 -19.27 -3.14 5.04
CA ALA A 252 -18.60 -1.96 5.59
C ALA A 252 -18.18 -0.93 4.53
N ASP A 253 -18.39 0.36 4.80
CA ASP A 253 -17.80 1.44 4.02
C ASP A 253 -16.36 1.74 4.47
N ALA A 254 -15.42 0.93 3.99
CA ALA A 254 -14.00 1.11 4.25
C ALA A 254 -13.19 0.96 2.96
N PRO A 255 -12.09 1.74 2.79
CA PRO A 255 -11.32 1.72 1.54
C PRO A 255 -10.57 0.41 1.34
N ASN A 256 -10.30 -0.34 2.41
CA ASN A 256 -9.47 -1.55 2.36
C ASN A 256 -10.30 -2.84 2.33
N MET A 257 -10.07 -3.65 1.30
CA MET A 257 -10.54 -5.02 1.15
C MET A 257 -9.53 -6.00 1.73
N ILE A 258 -10.02 -7.07 2.36
CA ILE A 258 -9.18 -8.14 2.89
C ILE A 258 -9.70 -9.48 2.39
N ALA A 259 -8.78 -10.34 1.99
CA ALA A 259 -9.03 -11.74 1.70
C ALA A 259 -8.10 -12.64 2.52
N VAL A 260 -8.66 -13.69 3.14
CA VAL A 260 -7.88 -14.69 3.89
C VAL A 260 -8.23 -16.11 3.47
N LEU A 261 -7.22 -16.98 3.41
CA LEU A 261 -7.40 -18.43 3.29
C LEU A 261 -7.50 -19.02 4.70
N GLY A 262 -8.69 -19.48 5.07
CA GLY A 262 -8.97 -20.10 6.38
C GLY A 262 -9.82 -19.23 7.32
N GLU A 263 -9.59 -19.35 8.62
CA GLU A 263 -10.26 -18.55 9.66
C GLU A 263 -9.57 -17.21 9.88
N ILE A 264 -10.36 -16.15 10.10
CA ILE A 264 -9.85 -14.84 10.51
C ILE A 264 -9.40 -14.97 11.96
N PRO A 265 -8.13 -14.67 12.32
CA PRO A 265 -7.58 -14.91 13.66
C PRO A 265 -8.41 -14.33 14.83
N GLU A 266 -9.14 -13.24 14.60
CA GLU A 266 -9.91 -12.55 15.65
C GLU A 266 -11.27 -13.19 15.99
N GLN A 267 -11.76 -14.20 15.23
CA GLN A 267 -12.96 -14.95 15.67
C GLN A 267 -12.73 -15.80 16.92
N ARG A 268 -11.47 -16.16 17.23
CA ARG A 268 -11.13 -16.91 18.45
C ARG A 268 -11.13 -16.07 19.73
N GLU A 269 -10.95 -14.76 19.63
CA GLU A 269 -10.94 -13.89 20.83
C GLU A 269 -12.36 -13.64 21.39
N LYS A 270 -13.41 -13.80 20.58
CA LYS A 270 -14.81 -13.71 21.05
C LYS A 270 -15.39 -15.03 21.56
N GLU A 271 -14.81 -16.17 21.20
CA GLU A 271 -15.30 -17.49 21.63
C GLU A 271 -14.64 -18.02 22.92
N HIS A 272 -13.61 -17.32 23.42
CA HIS A 272 -12.89 -17.67 24.65
C HIS A 272 -12.80 -16.51 25.66
N GLY A 273 -13.61 -15.46 25.48
CA GLY A 273 -13.80 -14.35 26.43
C GLY A 273 -15.09 -14.49 27.22
#